data_AF-A0AAD3CR90-F1
#
_entry.id   AF-A0AAD3CR90-F1
#
_cell.length_a   1.000
_cell.length_b   1.000
_cell.length_c   1.000
_cell.angle_alpha   90.00
_cell.angle_beta   90.00
_cell.angle_gamma   90.00
#
_symmetry.space_group_name_H-M   'P 1'
#
loop_
_entity.id
_entity.type
_entity.pdbx_description
1 polymer ?
#
loop_
_entity_poly.entity_id
_entity_poly.type
_entity_poly.pdbx_seq_one_letter_code
_entity_poly.pdbx_strand_id
1 'polypeptide(L)'
;MDDVPTFTAFVQNILGVAVARACTELIAYIPTFRQLMTISEEDIDRFISQVHSSNSGRAAAQRIVYGPALASNLKALSFTLKDRASCNALYDAAGLAALDQAQLALMQTYRDQALQDRDNDDAATLPDIDVPKFTTDNYDDFMAKFLTVVSRTKGVHGHGANLVKQFQPRNQGFQLHFAFVNHFANDTYLQNKAAQAAIDLTKLNYSGDKPHFKMEDYYNRMTQCFNDLANGGAQYAMNDHQKIQAFSQGLKNATAVRYHVDAKQAWDDIQGPKDFDTYYNLFSSKLQQYRTLMGDGTHTDSRRINNVDTGGRGRGRGGRFGRGGGRGCCRGRGRGRGSYHNNNLYHNPPGLPNFTAEARNYPQDMFNKMSKMQKAAVQQAKLDNGWKDGRTPPDGFTVNGDGYAIPSRQIVAAIQTQLNIRQFQQVQTPGAGTPLPPPPPPPPAAPAPAPPIPGTITTNNAGQAFGSSASRGGNGDASSVISTVNGRSYQGHVYDANGNRIS
;
A
#
# COMPACT_ATOMS: atom_id res chain seq x y z
N MET A 1 -10.04 -24.54 -6.25
CA MET A 1 -8.92 -25.51 -6.14
C MET A 1 -9.22 -26.69 -5.21
N ASP A 2 -9.81 -26.47 -4.03
CA ASP A 2 -10.12 -27.55 -3.07
C ASP A 2 -11.59 -28.02 -3.09
N ASP A 3 -12.36 -27.56 -4.08
CA ASP A 3 -13.78 -27.90 -4.20
C ASP A 3 -13.98 -29.30 -4.80
N VAL A 4 -14.30 -30.26 -3.93
CA VAL A 4 -14.52 -31.67 -4.28
C VAL A 4 -15.71 -31.85 -5.24
N PRO A 5 -16.87 -31.19 -5.06
CA PRO A 5 -17.97 -31.25 -6.01
C PRO A 5 -17.58 -30.86 -7.44
N THR A 6 -16.90 -29.72 -7.64
CA THR A 6 -16.46 -29.30 -8.98
C THR A 6 -15.47 -30.29 -9.58
N PHE A 7 -14.52 -30.80 -8.80
CA PHE A 7 -13.58 -31.81 -9.30
C PHE A 7 -14.28 -33.13 -9.67
N THR A 8 -15.26 -33.55 -8.86
CA THR A 8 -16.08 -34.74 -9.13
C THR A 8 -16.85 -34.60 -10.44
N ALA A 9 -17.50 -33.45 -10.64
CA ALA A 9 -18.22 -33.15 -11.88
C ALA A 9 -17.28 -33.14 -13.09
N PHE A 10 -16.09 -32.57 -12.96
CA PHE A 10 -15.07 -32.58 -14.00
C PHE A 10 -14.63 -34.01 -14.37
N VAL A 11 -14.36 -34.85 -13.38
CA VAL A 11 -13.99 -36.27 -13.59
C VAL A 11 -15.08 -37.02 -14.35
N GLN A 12 -16.34 -36.83 -13.98
CA GLN A 12 -17.46 -37.54 -14.59
C GLN A 12 -17.75 -37.05 -16.01
N ASN A 13 -17.85 -35.74 -16.17
CA ASN A 13 -18.38 -35.13 -17.39
C ASN A 13 -17.29 -34.87 -18.45
N ILE A 14 -16.07 -34.52 -18.03
CA ILE A 14 -15.01 -34.09 -18.95
C ILE A 14 -13.99 -35.22 -19.17
N LEU A 15 -13.57 -35.90 -18.10
CA LEU A 15 -12.66 -37.04 -18.22
C LEU A 15 -13.35 -38.33 -18.67
N GLY A 16 -14.69 -38.33 -18.78
CA GLY A 16 -15.48 -39.47 -19.28
C GLY A 16 -15.50 -40.66 -18.33
N VAL A 17 -15.26 -40.46 -17.03
CA VAL A 17 -15.30 -41.54 -16.02
C VAL A 17 -16.73 -41.71 -15.52
N ALA A 18 -17.58 -42.28 -16.38
CA ALA A 18 -19.02 -42.43 -16.12
C ALA A 18 -19.37 -43.56 -15.13
N VAL A 19 -18.50 -44.56 -14.98
CA VAL A 19 -18.74 -45.68 -14.06
C VAL A 19 -18.51 -45.21 -12.62
N ALA A 20 -19.57 -45.22 -11.80
CA ALA A 20 -19.54 -44.70 -10.43
C ALA A 20 -18.34 -45.21 -9.61
N ARG A 21 -18.05 -46.51 -9.67
CA ARG A 21 -16.91 -47.11 -8.95
C ARG A 21 -15.55 -46.60 -9.43
N ALA A 22 -15.39 -46.43 -10.74
CA ALA A 22 -14.16 -45.88 -11.33
C ALA A 22 -13.96 -44.43 -10.88
N CYS A 23 -15.05 -43.65 -10.83
CA CYS A 23 -15.05 -42.30 -10.32
C CYS A 23 -14.67 -42.27 -8.82
N THR A 24 -15.23 -43.16 -8.00
CA THR A 24 -14.90 -43.26 -6.57
C THR A 24 -13.43 -43.59 -6.31
N GLU A 25 -12.85 -44.57 -7.03
CA GLU A 25 -11.43 -44.92 -6.88
C GLU A 25 -10.51 -43.77 -7.33
N LEU A 26 -10.85 -43.08 -8.42
CA LEU A 26 -10.09 -41.92 -8.88
C LEU A 26 -10.16 -40.76 -7.87
N ILE A 27 -11.34 -40.42 -7.36
CA ILE A 27 -11.53 -39.31 -6.40
C ILE A 27 -10.88 -39.63 -5.05
N ALA A 28 -10.89 -40.89 -4.62
CA ALA A 28 -10.18 -41.30 -3.41
C ALA A 28 -8.67 -41.07 -3.53
N TYR A 29 -8.11 -41.24 -4.72
CA TYR A 29 -6.70 -41.00 -4.99
C TYR A 29 -6.38 -39.51 -5.24
N ILE A 30 -7.25 -38.83 -5.99
CA ILE A 30 -7.12 -37.41 -6.38
C ILE A 30 -8.43 -36.70 -5.99
N PRO A 31 -8.58 -36.21 -4.75
CA PRO A 31 -9.84 -35.62 -4.31
C PRO A 31 -10.11 -34.21 -4.86
N THR A 32 -9.06 -33.48 -5.24
CA THR A 32 -9.16 -32.07 -5.63
C THR A 32 -8.17 -31.69 -6.74
N PHE A 33 -8.43 -30.56 -7.40
CA PHE A 33 -7.47 -29.95 -8.34
C PHE A 33 -6.15 -29.61 -7.66
N ARG A 34 -6.17 -29.19 -6.38
CA ARG A 34 -4.92 -28.95 -5.62
C ARG A 34 -4.12 -30.23 -5.46
N GLN A 35 -4.76 -31.36 -5.12
CA GLN A 35 -4.05 -32.63 -5.00
C GLN A 35 -3.51 -33.09 -6.36
N LEU A 36 -4.24 -32.88 -7.45
CA LEU A 36 -3.75 -33.19 -8.80
C LEU A 36 -2.42 -32.46 -9.13
N MET A 37 -2.22 -31.26 -8.58
CA MET A 37 -0.98 -30.51 -8.75
C MET A 37 0.18 -31.02 -7.91
N THR A 38 -0.06 -31.77 -6.84
CA THR A 38 1.02 -32.30 -5.99
C THR A 38 1.50 -33.69 -6.45
N ILE A 39 0.67 -34.41 -7.19
CA ILE A 39 0.97 -35.74 -7.72
C ILE A 39 1.91 -35.63 -8.94
N SER A 40 2.86 -36.57 -9.04
CA SER A 40 3.76 -36.70 -10.18
C SER A 40 3.07 -37.39 -11.37
N GLU A 41 3.54 -37.14 -12.60
CA GLU A 41 2.94 -37.80 -13.77
C GLU A 41 3.14 -39.33 -13.74
N GLU A 42 4.26 -39.79 -13.19
CA GLU A 42 4.57 -41.21 -12.99
C GLU A 42 3.60 -41.86 -12.00
N ASP A 43 3.23 -41.15 -10.93
CA ASP A 43 2.26 -41.64 -9.95
C ASP A 43 0.85 -41.73 -10.54
N ILE A 44 0.47 -40.82 -11.46
CA ILE A 44 -0.79 -40.93 -12.22
C ILE A 44 -0.80 -42.22 -13.06
N ASP A 45 0.28 -42.49 -13.81
CA ASP A 45 0.38 -43.70 -14.62
C ASP A 45 0.40 -44.97 -13.77
N ARG A 46 1.14 -44.93 -12.65
CA ARG A 46 1.23 -46.04 -11.71
C ARG A 46 -0.12 -46.36 -11.10
N PHE A 47 -0.88 -45.34 -10.69
CA PHE A 47 -2.24 -45.51 -10.18
C PHE A 47 -3.15 -46.18 -11.22
N ILE A 48 -3.20 -45.68 -12.45
CA ILE A 48 -4.04 -46.23 -13.52
C ILE A 48 -3.65 -47.69 -13.81
N SER A 49 -2.35 -47.96 -13.89
CA SER A 49 -1.81 -49.31 -14.12
C SER A 49 -2.16 -50.27 -12.99
N GLN A 50 -2.08 -49.82 -11.73
CA GLN A 50 -2.46 -50.60 -10.54
C GLN A 50 -3.95 -50.94 -10.51
N VAL A 51 -4.82 -50.01 -10.90
CA VAL A 51 -6.26 -50.27 -10.99
C VAL A 51 -6.54 -51.32 -12.08
N HIS A 52 -5.87 -51.24 -13.23
CA HIS A 52 -6.04 -52.22 -14.31
C HIS A 52 -5.50 -53.60 -13.94
N SER A 53 -4.33 -53.69 -13.30
CA SER A 53 -3.77 -54.98 -12.85
C SER A 53 -4.65 -55.65 -11.79
N SER A 54 -5.27 -54.85 -10.92
CA SER A 54 -6.21 -55.31 -9.89
C SER A 54 -7.52 -55.88 -10.48
N ASN A 55 -7.85 -55.63 -11.75
CA ASN A 55 -9.05 -56.19 -12.38
C ASN A 55 -9.03 -57.73 -12.52
N SER A 56 -7.84 -58.33 -12.51
CA SER A 56 -7.68 -59.78 -12.52
C SER A 56 -8.33 -60.44 -11.30
N GLY A 57 -8.30 -59.78 -10.14
CA GLY A 57 -8.96 -60.23 -8.91
C GLY A 57 -10.42 -59.80 -8.77
N ARG A 58 -10.98 -59.05 -9.73
CA ARG A 58 -12.35 -58.52 -9.68
C ARG A 58 -13.29 -59.38 -10.51
N ALA A 59 -14.51 -59.59 -10.00
CA ALA A 59 -15.61 -60.17 -10.77
C ALA A 59 -15.85 -59.34 -12.05
N ALA A 60 -16.32 -59.97 -13.13
CA ALA A 60 -16.45 -59.31 -14.44
C ALA A 60 -17.26 -57.99 -14.38
N ALA A 61 -18.38 -57.98 -13.65
CA ALA A 61 -19.22 -56.80 -13.46
C ALA A 61 -18.60 -55.71 -12.56
N GLN A 62 -17.48 -56.01 -11.90
CA GLN A 62 -16.77 -55.13 -10.97
C GLN A 62 -15.45 -54.58 -11.52
N ARG A 63 -15.06 -54.96 -12.74
CA ARG A 63 -13.82 -54.49 -13.35
C ARG A 63 -13.93 -53.01 -13.69
N ILE A 64 -12.85 -52.26 -13.44
CA ILE A 64 -12.77 -50.83 -13.73
C ILE A 64 -11.90 -50.64 -14.96
N VAL A 65 -12.47 -50.05 -16.00
CA VAL A 65 -11.74 -49.69 -17.21
C VAL A 65 -11.72 -48.17 -17.30
N TYR A 66 -10.53 -47.61 -17.24
CA TYR A 66 -10.33 -46.19 -17.53
C TYR A 66 -10.12 -46.00 -19.03
N GLY A 67 -10.70 -44.95 -19.59
CA GLY A 67 -10.51 -44.62 -21.00
C GLY A 67 -9.04 -44.29 -21.31
N PRO A 68 -8.59 -44.50 -22.56
CA PRO A 68 -7.19 -44.32 -22.96
C PRO A 68 -6.70 -42.86 -22.79
N ALA A 69 -7.60 -41.88 -22.84
CA ALA A 69 -7.28 -40.47 -22.69
C ALA A 69 -7.23 -39.99 -21.23
N LEU A 70 -7.60 -40.81 -20.22
CA LEU A 70 -7.68 -40.34 -18.83
C LEU A 70 -6.32 -39.86 -18.32
N ALA A 71 -5.27 -40.66 -18.54
CA ALA A 71 -3.92 -40.34 -18.08
C ALA A 71 -3.40 -39.05 -18.71
N SER A 72 -3.50 -38.94 -20.04
CA SER A 72 -3.05 -37.75 -20.78
C SER A 72 -3.84 -36.51 -20.39
N ASN A 73 -5.15 -36.63 -20.17
CA ASN A 73 -6.00 -35.54 -19.72
C ASN A 73 -5.61 -35.02 -18.32
N LEU A 74 -5.39 -35.93 -17.36
CA LEU A 74 -4.99 -35.57 -15.99
C LEU A 74 -3.62 -34.90 -15.97
N LYS A 75 -2.67 -35.42 -16.75
CA LYS A 75 -1.33 -34.83 -16.87
C LYS A 75 -1.35 -33.45 -17.51
N ALA A 76 -2.09 -33.28 -18.62
CA ALA A 76 -2.25 -31.98 -19.28
C ALA A 76 -2.87 -30.92 -18.37
N LEU A 77 -3.90 -31.30 -17.61
CA LEU A 77 -4.51 -30.42 -16.62
C LEU A 77 -3.52 -30.09 -15.48
N SER A 78 -2.84 -31.09 -14.92
CA SER A 78 -1.83 -30.89 -13.84
C SER A 78 -0.73 -29.92 -14.30
N PHE A 79 -0.20 -30.11 -15.51
CA PHE A 79 0.79 -29.25 -16.14
C PHE A 79 0.28 -27.79 -16.24
N THR A 80 -0.90 -27.60 -16.80
CA THR A 80 -1.49 -26.26 -17.01
C THR A 80 -1.76 -25.54 -15.69
N LEU A 81 -2.24 -26.24 -14.67
CA LEU A 81 -2.49 -25.67 -13.35
C LEU A 81 -1.17 -25.27 -12.65
N LYS A 82 -0.11 -26.08 -12.77
CA LYS A 82 1.23 -25.75 -12.25
C LYS A 82 1.81 -24.52 -12.95
N ASP A 83 1.70 -24.46 -14.27
CA ASP A 83 2.17 -23.32 -15.05
C ASP A 83 1.47 -22.02 -14.64
N ARG A 84 0.13 -22.05 -14.58
CA ARG A 84 -0.70 -20.93 -14.12
C ARG A 84 -0.41 -20.51 -12.68
N ALA A 85 -0.18 -21.47 -11.77
CA ALA A 85 0.23 -21.17 -10.40
C ALA A 85 1.54 -20.40 -10.36
N SER A 86 2.48 -20.72 -11.25
CA SER A 86 3.76 -20.03 -11.36
C SER A 86 3.63 -18.55 -11.76
N CYS A 87 2.48 -18.18 -12.33
CA CYS A 87 2.10 -16.83 -12.73
C CYS A 87 1.05 -16.19 -11.81
N ASN A 88 0.72 -16.79 -10.66
CA ASN A 88 -0.38 -16.38 -9.77
C ASN A 88 -1.75 -16.25 -10.49
N ALA A 89 -1.98 -17.07 -11.52
CA ALA A 89 -3.14 -17.02 -12.41
C ALA A 89 -3.98 -18.32 -12.37
N LEU A 90 -4.06 -18.95 -11.19
CA LEU A 90 -4.90 -20.14 -11.00
C LEU A 90 -6.37 -19.83 -11.26
N TYR A 91 -7.07 -20.80 -11.84
CA TYR A 91 -8.53 -20.73 -12.00
C TYR A 91 -9.24 -20.66 -10.64
N ASP A 92 -10.33 -19.91 -10.59
CA ASP A 92 -11.30 -19.94 -9.50
C ASP A 92 -12.24 -21.15 -9.68
N ALA A 93 -13.22 -21.27 -8.78
CA ALA A 93 -14.20 -22.35 -8.86
C ALA A 93 -15.01 -22.32 -10.16
N ALA A 94 -15.38 -21.12 -10.65
CA ALA A 94 -16.18 -20.97 -11.86
C ALA A 94 -15.39 -21.34 -13.11
N GLY A 95 -14.13 -20.89 -13.22
CA GLY A 95 -13.23 -21.22 -14.31
C GLY A 95 -12.89 -22.70 -14.37
N LEU A 96 -12.75 -23.38 -13.22
CA LEU A 96 -12.58 -24.83 -13.16
C LEU A 96 -13.85 -25.58 -13.57
N ALA A 97 -15.03 -25.09 -13.17
CA ALA A 97 -16.31 -25.68 -13.55
C ALA A 97 -16.64 -25.49 -15.03
N ALA A 98 -16.12 -24.44 -15.65
CA ALA A 98 -16.31 -24.12 -17.06
C ALA A 98 -15.35 -24.88 -18.01
N LEU A 99 -14.45 -25.72 -17.49
CA LEU A 99 -13.54 -26.50 -18.31
C LEU A 99 -14.30 -27.50 -19.20
N ASP A 100 -13.98 -27.51 -20.49
CA ASP A 100 -14.57 -28.43 -21.47
C ASP A 100 -13.51 -29.33 -22.14
N GLN A 101 -13.98 -30.25 -23.00
CA GLN A 101 -13.10 -31.17 -23.74
C GLN A 101 -12.19 -30.46 -24.75
N ALA A 102 -12.63 -29.36 -25.36
CA ALA A 102 -11.84 -28.63 -26.34
C ALA A 102 -10.65 -27.92 -25.66
N GLN A 103 -10.89 -27.30 -24.52
CA GLN A 103 -9.86 -26.70 -23.68
C GLN A 103 -8.87 -27.75 -23.19
N LEU A 104 -9.35 -28.94 -22.84
CA LEU A 104 -8.49 -30.03 -22.39
C LEU A 104 -7.60 -30.57 -23.53
N ALA A 105 -8.13 -30.68 -24.74
CA ALA A 105 -7.33 -31.01 -25.93
C ALA A 105 -6.25 -29.96 -26.22
N LEU A 106 -6.57 -28.66 -26.07
CA LEU A 106 -5.57 -27.59 -26.17
C LEU A 106 -4.48 -27.71 -25.10
N MET A 107 -4.85 -28.02 -23.85
CA MET A 107 -3.89 -28.26 -22.77
C MET A 107 -2.96 -29.43 -23.07
N GLN A 108 -3.45 -30.50 -23.71
CA GLN A 108 -2.62 -31.62 -24.16
C GLN A 108 -1.61 -31.17 -25.19
N THR A 109 -2.06 -30.44 -26.22
CA THR A 109 -1.16 -29.92 -27.26
C THR A 109 -0.07 -29.04 -26.65
N TYR A 110 -0.42 -28.18 -25.68
CA TYR A 110 0.58 -27.36 -24.98
C TYR A 110 1.58 -28.17 -24.18
N ARG A 111 1.12 -29.20 -23.47
CA ARG A 111 1.99 -30.09 -22.71
C ARG A 111 2.94 -30.86 -23.62
N ASP A 112 2.43 -31.46 -24.69
CA ASP A 112 3.23 -32.31 -25.58
C ASP A 112 4.31 -31.50 -26.31
N GLN A 113 3.97 -30.28 -26.72
CA GLN A 113 4.94 -29.33 -27.26
C GLN A 113 6.03 -29.02 -26.22
N ALA A 114 5.65 -28.69 -24.98
CA ALA A 114 6.61 -28.36 -23.93
C ALA A 114 7.58 -29.52 -23.60
N LEU A 115 7.12 -30.78 -23.69
CA LEU A 115 7.97 -31.95 -23.52
C LEU A 115 8.97 -32.11 -24.67
N GLN A 116 8.50 -31.99 -25.91
CA GLN A 116 9.35 -32.10 -27.08
C GLN A 116 10.47 -31.05 -27.07
N ASP A 117 10.18 -29.84 -26.59
CA ASP A 117 11.17 -28.78 -26.53
C ASP A 117 12.13 -28.91 -25.35
N ARG A 118 11.69 -29.46 -24.21
CA ARG A 118 12.62 -29.86 -23.16
C ARG A 118 13.61 -30.90 -23.68
N ASP A 119 13.13 -31.90 -24.41
CA ASP A 119 13.99 -32.93 -24.98
C ASP A 119 14.96 -32.33 -26.03
N ASN A 120 14.52 -31.31 -26.78
CA ASN A 120 15.38 -30.54 -27.69
C ASN A 120 16.43 -29.69 -26.93
N ASP A 121 16.05 -29.05 -25.83
CA ASP A 121 16.93 -28.23 -24.98
C ASP A 121 17.95 -29.10 -24.24
N ASP A 122 17.55 -30.26 -23.72
CA ASP A 122 18.45 -31.24 -23.09
C ASP A 122 19.44 -31.83 -24.12
N ALA A 123 19.03 -31.92 -25.38
CA ALA A 123 19.93 -32.30 -26.48
C ALA A 123 20.89 -31.16 -26.89
N ALA A 124 20.55 -29.90 -26.59
CA ALA A 124 21.40 -28.75 -26.84
C ALA A 124 22.35 -28.52 -25.66
N THR A 125 23.65 -28.72 -25.87
CA THR A 125 24.67 -28.34 -24.88
C THR A 125 24.78 -26.81 -24.84
N LEU A 126 23.94 -26.19 -24.02
CA LEU A 126 23.89 -24.75 -23.85
C LEU A 126 24.96 -24.30 -22.83
N PRO A 127 25.74 -23.26 -23.13
CA PRO A 127 26.73 -22.74 -22.18
C PRO A 127 26.04 -22.15 -20.94
N ASP A 128 26.72 -22.26 -19.80
CA ASP A 128 26.31 -21.64 -18.53
C ASP A 128 26.13 -20.13 -18.69
N ILE A 129 25.02 -19.59 -18.15
CA ILE A 129 24.74 -18.15 -18.15
C ILE A 129 25.00 -17.62 -16.75
N ASP A 130 26.04 -16.81 -16.61
CA ASP A 130 26.27 -16.01 -15.41
C ASP A 130 25.40 -14.74 -15.46
N VAL A 131 24.36 -14.69 -14.61
CA VAL A 131 23.48 -13.52 -14.47
C VAL A 131 24.16 -12.51 -13.54
N PRO A 132 24.55 -11.33 -14.05
CA PRO A 132 25.22 -10.32 -13.24
C PRO A 132 24.27 -9.78 -12.16
N LYS A 133 24.81 -9.28 -11.05
CA LYS A 133 24.00 -8.51 -10.09
C LYS A 133 23.47 -7.25 -10.76
N PHE A 134 22.17 -6.97 -10.61
CA PHE A 134 21.58 -5.73 -11.09
C PHE A 134 22.21 -4.50 -10.42
N THR A 135 22.72 -3.59 -11.23
CA THR A 135 23.27 -2.29 -10.84
C THR A 135 22.68 -1.21 -11.76
N THR A 136 22.87 0.07 -11.41
CA THR A 136 22.41 1.20 -12.22
C THR A 136 23.02 1.25 -13.62
N ASP A 137 24.15 0.58 -13.81
CA ASP A 137 25.00 0.75 -15.00
C ASP A 137 24.94 -0.47 -15.93
N ASN A 138 24.23 -1.54 -15.55
CA ASN A 138 24.17 -2.79 -16.30
C ASN A 138 22.75 -3.23 -16.66
N TYR A 139 21.80 -2.29 -16.68
CA TYR A 139 20.39 -2.58 -16.94
C TYR A 139 20.19 -3.44 -18.20
N ASP A 140 20.80 -3.07 -19.32
CA ASP A 140 20.63 -3.78 -20.59
C ASP A 140 21.23 -5.19 -20.57
N ASP A 141 22.41 -5.37 -19.96
CA ASP A 141 23.09 -6.67 -19.85
C ASP A 141 22.37 -7.59 -18.85
N PHE A 142 21.93 -7.04 -17.72
CA PHE A 142 21.10 -7.76 -16.75
C PHE A 142 19.78 -8.19 -17.40
N MET A 143 19.08 -7.28 -18.10
CA MET A 143 17.81 -7.59 -18.73
C MET A 143 17.96 -8.64 -19.83
N ALA A 144 19.01 -8.58 -20.65
CA ALA A 144 19.27 -9.58 -21.69
C ALA A 144 19.55 -10.98 -21.11
N LYS A 145 20.38 -11.05 -20.06
CA LYS A 145 20.71 -12.32 -19.40
C LYS A 145 19.56 -12.87 -18.56
N PHE A 146 18.83 -12.00 -17.87
CA PHE A 146 17.60 -12.35 -17.17
C PHE A 146 16.55 -12.89 -18.15
N LEU A 147 16.36 -12.25 -19.32
CA LEU A 147 15.48 -12.75 -20.37
C LEU A 147 15.88 -14.16 -20.82
N THR A 148 17.18 -14.38 -21.00
CA THR A 148 17.70 -15.67 -21.45
C THR A 148 17.50 -16.76 -20.38
N VAL A 149 17.64 -16.41 -19.10
CA VAL A 149 17.33 -17.33 -17.99
C VAL A 149 15.84 -17.59 -17.88
N VAL A 150 14.99 -16.57 -18.02
CA VAL A 150 13.53 -16.71 -18.00
C VAL A 150 13.06 -17.59 -19.16
N SER A 151 13.60 -17.41 -20.38
CA SER A 151 13.28 -18.28 -21.51
C SER A 151 13.73 -19.73 -21.30
N ARG A 152 14.84 -19.96 -20.58
CA ARG A 152 15.32 -21.30 -20.22
C ARG A 152 14.54 -21.95 -19.06
N THR A 153 14.00 -21.16 -18.13
CA THR A 153 13.38 -21.66 -16.87
C THR A 153 11.85 -21.68 -16.87
N LYS A 154 11.20 -20.84 -17.68
CA LYS A 154 9.73 -20.79 -17.82
C LYS A 154 9.22 -21.48 -19.10
N GLY A 155 10.13 -22.04 -19.91
CA GLY A 155 9.82 -22.74 -21.15
C GLY A 155 9.71 -21.83 -22.38
N VAL A 156 9.95 -22.42 -23.55
CA VAL A 156 9.93 -21.79 -24.88
C VAL A 156 8.54 -21.89 -25.56
N HIS A 157 7.54 -22.49 -24.89
CA HIS A 157 6.24 -22.83 -25.48
C HIS A 157 5.04 -22.61 -24.53
N GLY A 158 3.84 -22.44 -25.11
CA GLY A 158 2.65 -21.86 -24.48
C GLY A 158 2.43 -20.41 -24.90
N HIS A 159 1.25 -19.83 -24.66
CA HIS A 159 0.98 -18.45 -25.07
C HIS A 159 1.94 -17.45 -24.40
N GLY A 160 2.38 -17.73 -23.17
CA GLY A 160 3.46 -17.01 -22.49
C GLY A 160 4.76 -16.98 -23.29
N ALA A 161 5.11 -18.06 -23.98
CA ALA A 161 6.31 -18.08 -24.82
C ALA A 161 6.13 -17.44 -26.19
N ASN A 162 4.90 -17.36 -26.72
CA ASN A 162 4.62 -16.49 -27.87
C ASN A 162 4.84 -15.01 -27.50
N LEU A 163 4.49 -14.63 -26.28
CA LEU A 163 4.84 -13.30 -25.76
C LEU A 163 6.36 -13.15 -25.63
N VAL A 164 7.07 -14.15 -25.09
CA VAL A 164 8.56 -14.12 -25.05
C VAL A 164 9.11 -13.94 -26.47
N LYS A 165 8.73 -14.79 -27.43
CA LYS A 165 9.18 -14.69 -28.84
C LYS A 165 8.82 -13.36 -29.51
N GLN A 166 7.70 -12.73 -29.12
CA GLN A 166 7.29 -11.41 -29.63
C GLN A 166 8.16 -10.27 -29.08
N PHE A 167 8.53 -10.32 -27.80
CA PHE A 167 9.23 -9.23 -27.12
C PHE A 167 10.75 -9.45 -26.97
N GLN A 168 11.23 -10.67 -27.19
CA GLN A 168 12.64 -11.08 -27.14
C GLN A 168 13.50 -10.42 -28.24
N PRO A 169 13.07 -10.30 -29.52
CA PRO A 169 13.88 -9.64 -30.55
C PRO A 169 14.14 -8.16 -30.28
N ARG A 170 13.37 -7.55 -29.37
CA ARG A 170 13.41 -6.11 -29.08
C ARG A 170 13.96 -5.80 -27.67
N ASN A 171 14.40 -6.81 -26.91
CA ASN A 171 14.82 -6.68 -25.50
C ASN A 171 13.80 -5.96 -24.61
N GLN A 172 12.50 -6.18 -24.85
CA GLN A 172 11.42 -5.47 -24.17
C GLN A 172 10.90 -6.25 -22.95
N GLY A 173 11.78 -6.53 -21.97
CA GLY A 173 11.42 -7.33 -20.78
C GLY A 173 10.24 -6.77 -19.98
N PHE A 174 10.07 -5.45 -19.94
CA PHE A 174 8.93 -4.80 -19.29
C PHE A 174 7.60 -5.02 -20.04
N GLN A 175 7.61 -4.89 -21.37
CA GLN A 175 6.43 -5.15 -22.21
C GLN A 175 6.06 -6.63 -22.18
N LEU A 176 7.07 -7.51 -22.12
CA LEU A 176 6.89 -8.93 -21.92
C LEU A 176 6.16 -9.21 -20.60
N HIS A 177 6.60 -8.60 -19.50
CA HIS A 177 5.91 -8.73 -18.21
C HIS A 177 4.46 -8.24 -18.28
N PHE A 178 4.21 -7.08 -18.87
CA PHE A 178 2.85 -6.56 -19.07
C PHE A 178 1.98 -7.48 -19.91
N ALA A 179 2.53 -8.05 -20.97
CA ALA A 179 1.80 -8.97 -21.83
C ALA A 179 1.51 -10.29 -21.11
N PHE A 180 2.46 -10.80 -20.31
CA PHE A 180 2.24 -11.96 -19.44
C PHE A 180 1.12 -11.70 -18.46
N VAL A 181 1.17 -10.55 -17.76
CA VAL A 181 0.11 -10.14 -16.84
C VAL A 181 -1.20 -10.05 -17.59
N ASN A 182 -1.31 -9.32 -18.70
CA ASN A 182 -2.57 -9.18 -19.44
C ASN A 182 -3.11 -10.50 -20.02
N HIS A 183 -2.23 -11.42 -20.42
CA HIS A 183 -2.64 -12.70 -20.97
C HIS A 183 -3.17 -13.66 -19.90
N PHE A 184 -2.48 -13.72 -18.76
CA PHE A 184 -2.86 -14.57 -17.64
C PHE A 184 -3.80 -13.86 -16.66
N ALA A 185 -4.03 -12.56 -16.82
CA ALA A 185 -5.01 -11.75 -16.10
C ALA A 185 -6.43 -12.00 -16.64
N ASN A 186 -6.90 -13.23 -16.54
CA ASN A 186 -8.32 -13.51 -16.68
C ASN A 186 -9.11 -12.84 -15.54
N ASP A 187 -10.44 -12.80 -15.65
CA ASP A 187 -11.32 -12.21 -14.61
C ASP A 187 -10.99 -12.76 -13.22
N THR A 188 -10.64 -14.04 -13.13
CA THR A 188 -10.16 -14.70 -11.91
C THR A 188 -8.90 -14.04 -11.31
N TYR A 189 -7.88 -13.75 -12.11
CA TYR A 189 -6.66 -13.07 -11.64
C TYR A 189 -7.00 -11.67 -11.11
N LEU A 190 -7.83 -10.93 -11.82
CA LEU A 190 -8.26 -9.59 -11.41
C LEU A 190 -9.08 -9.65 -10.11
N GLN A 191 -9.94 -10.65 -9.95
CA GLN A 191 -10.68 -10.92 -8.72
C GLN A 191 -9.75 -11.32 -7.56
N ASN A 192 -8.77 -12.19 -7.80
CA ASN A 192 -7.78 -12.58 -6.80
C ASN A 192 -6.92 -11.39 -6.37
N LYS A 193 -6.54 -10.53 -7.32
CA LYS A 193 -5.80 -9.29 -7.04
C LYS A 193 -6.64 -8.31 -6.23
N ALA A 194 -7.93 -8.16 -6.54
CA ALA A 194 -8.87 -7.36 -5.75
C ALA A 194 -9.07 -7.94 -4.34
N ALA A 195 -9.17 -9.26 -4.20
CA ALA A 195 -9.27 -9.91 -2.89
C ALA A 195 -8.01 -9.68 -2.04
N GLN A 196 -6.82 -9.77 -2.64
CA GLN A 196 -5.57 -9.46 -1.97
C GLN A 196 -5.48 -7.97 -1.59
N ALA A 197 -5.90 -7.07 -2.48
CA ALA A 197 -5.95 -5.64 -2.20
C ALA A 197 -6.89 -5.30 -1.03
N ALA A 198 -8.03 -5.99 -0.92
CA ALA A 198 -8.93 -5.85 0.23
C ALA A 198 -8.26 -6.28 1.54
N ILE A 199 -7.53 -7.40 1.53
CA ILE A 199 -6.75 -7.86 2.70
C ILE A 199 -5.67 -6.83 3.05
N ASP A 200 -4.92 -6.35 2.06
CA ASP A 200 -3.83 -5.40 2.28
C ASP A 200 -4.35 -4.08 2.85
N LEU A 201 -5.50 -3.59 2.37
CA LEU A 201 -6.22 -2.43 2.92
C LEU A 201 -6.50 -2.58 4.42
N THR A 202 -6.97 -3.74 4.87
CA THR A 202 -7.24 -3.96 6.31
C THR A 202 -5.99 -4.01 7.18
N LYS A 203 -4.84 -4.39 6.60
CA LYS A 203 -3.57 -4.52 7.31
C LYS A 203 -2.75 -3.23 7.26
N LEU A 204 -2.98 -2.40 6.26
CA LEU A 204 -2.22 -1.17 6.06
C LEU A 204 -2.57 -0.17 7.17
N ASN A 205 -1.56 0.23 7.93
CA ASN A 205 -1.73 1.16 9.04
C ASN A 205 -0.62 2.20 9.04
N TYR A 206 -0.97 3.44 9.33
CA TYR A 206 -0.03 4.54 9.54
C TYR A 206 0.01 4.92 11.02
N SER A 207 1.13 4.62 11.68
CA SER A 207 1.36 4.94 13.10
C SER A 207 2.26 6.17 13.31
N GLY A 208 2.53 6.94 12.26
CA GLY A 208 3.53 8.01 12.24
C GLY A 208 4.70 7.68 11.32
N ASP A 209 5.53 8.68 11.03
CA ASP A 209 6.66 8.52 10.12
C ASP A 209 7.73 7.58 10.70
N LYS A 210 8.15 6.63 9.89
CA LYS A 210 9.25 5.69 10.16
C LYS A 210 10.32 5.84 9.08
N PRO A 211 11.57 5.37 9.34
CA PRO A 211 12.69 5.51 8.39
C PRO A 211 12.42 5.04 6.95
N HIS A 212 11.53 4.07 6.76
CA HIS A 212 11.16 3.51 5.45
C HIS A 212 9.65 3.47 5.21
N PHE A 213 8.88 4.25 5.98
CA PHE A 213 7.43 4.31 5.83
C PHE A 213 6.92 5.66 6.31
N LYS A 214 6.73 6.57 5.36
CA LYS A 214 6.21 7.92 5.58
C LYS A 214 4.74 8.01 5.18
N MET A 215 4.11 9.15 5.47
CA MET A 215 2.71 9.39 5.12
C MET A 215 2.46 9.25 3.60
N GLU A 216 3.43 9.64 2.78
CA GLU A 216 3.37 9.52 1.33
C GLU A 216 3.39 8.05 0.88
N ASP A 217 4.17 7.21 1.54
CA ASP A 217 4.20 5.76 1.28
C ASP A 217 2.87 5.10 1.63
N TYR A 218 2.24 5.53 2.73
CA TYR A 218 0.92 5.06 3.12
C TYR A 218 -0.13 5.43 2.06
N TYR A 219 -0.16 6.69 1.61
CA TYR A 219 -1.03 7.12 0.52
C TYR A 219 -0.82 6.31 -0.77
N ASN A 220 0.43 6.16 -1.20
CA ASN A 220 0.75 5.42 -2.43
C ASN A 220 0.26 3.97 -2.37
N ARG A 221 0.45 3.29 -1.22
CA ARG A 221 -0.04 1.92 -1.02
C ARG A 221 -1.57 1.84 -0.96
N MET A 222 -2.23 2.79 -0.31
CA MET A 222 -3.71 2.89 -0.30
C MET A 222 -4.25 3.04 -1.73
N THR A 223 -3.69 3.98 -2.50
CA THR A 223 -4.09 4.24 -3.89
C THR A 223 -3.85 3.03 -4.78
N GLN A 224 -2.75 2.31 -4.59
CA GLN A 224 -2.50 1.06 -5.29
C GLN A 224 -3.60 0.01 -4.97
N CYS A 225 -3.96 -0.16 -3.70
CA CYS A 225 -5.03 -1.07 -3.30
C CYS A 225 -6.38 -0.66 -3.92
N PHE A 226 -6.71 0.64 -3.96
CA PHE A 226 -7.94 1.13 -4.60
C PHE A 226 -7.98 0.86 -6.11
N ASN A 227 -6.85 1.02 -6.80
CA ASN A 227 -6.75 0.72 -8.22
C ASN A 227 -6.87 -0.78 -8.47
N ASP A 228 -6.23 -1.61 -7.65
CA ASP A 228 -6.31 -3.06 -7.78
C ASP A 228 -7.73 -3.58 -7.50
N LEU A 229 -8.45 -2.96 -6.56
CA LEU A 229 -9.88 -3.21 -6.35
C LEU A 229 -10.71 -2.80 -7.58
N ALA A 230 -10.52 -1.59 -8.11
CA ALA A 230 -11.26 -1.12 -9.28
C ALA A 230 -11.00 -2.00 -10.52
N ASN A 231 -9.77 -2.46 -10.70
CA ASN A 231 -9.38 -3.37 -11.78
C ASN A 231 -10.00 -4.77 -11.64
N GLY A 232 -10.39 -5.19 -10.43
CA GLY A 232 -11.15 -6.43 -10.19
C GLY A 232 -12.59 -6.40 -10.70
N GLY A 233 -13.11 -5.22 -11.06
CA GLY A 233 -14.46 -5.00 -11.56
C GLY A 233 -15.25 -3.98 -10.74
N ALA A 234 -16.32 -3.45 -11.33
CA ALA A 234 -17.13 -2.38 -10.74
C ALA A 234 -17.71 -2.72 -9.35
N GLN A 235 -17.94 -4.01 -9.06
CA GLN A 235 -18.43 -4.48 -7.76
C GLN A 235 -17.42 -4.32 -6.61
N TYR A 236 -16.13 -4.23 -6.91
CA TYR A 236 -15.06 -4.02 -5.92
C TYR A 236 -14.59 -2.57 -5.87
N ALA A 237 -14.93 -1.76 -6.88
CA ALA A 237 -14.53 -0.37 -6.97
C ALA A 237 -15.13 0.44 -5.80
N MET A 238 -14.27 1.11 -5.04
CA MET A 238 -14.68 1.99 -3.95
C MET A 238 -15.02 3.38 -4.47
N ASN A 239 -16.12 3.96 -4.02
CA ASN A 239 -16.38 5.39 -4.20
C ASN A 239 -15.44 6.22 -3.31
N ASP A 240 -15.29 7.52 -3.59
CA ASP A 240 -14.29 8.33 -2.88
C ASP A 240 -14.60 8.49 -1.39
N HIS A 241 -15.87 8.47 -0.96
CA HIS A 241 -16.22 8.42 0.45
C HIS A 241 -15.71 7.15 1.13
N GLN A 242 -15.88 5.99 0.49
CA GLN A 242 -15.38 4.70 0.96
C GLN A 242 -13.85 4.68 1.01
N LYS A 243 -13.17 5.26 0.02
CA LYS A 243 -11.71 5.41 0.03
C LYS A 243 -11.24 6.26 1.21
N ILE A 244 -11.88 7.39 1.46
CA ILE A 244 -11.54 8.27 2.60
C ILE A 244 -11.79 7.57 3.94
N GLN A 245 -12.89 6.80 4.05
CA GLN A 245 -13.18 6.02 5.25
C GLN A 245 -12.14 4.91 5.49
N ALA A 246 -11.77 4.19 4.44
CA ALA A 246 -10.71 3.17 4.54
C ALA A 246 -9.37 3.81 4.92
N PHE A 247 -9.06 4.96 4.34
CA PHE A 247 -7.85 5.72 4.67
C PHE A 247 -7.79 6.11 6.14
N SER A 248 -8.91 6.57 6.71
CA SER A 248 -8.95 6.99 8.11
C SER A 248 -8.90 5.82 9.10
N GLN A 249 -9.47 4.67 8.76
CA GLN A 249 -9.42 3.46 9.60
C GLN A 249 -7.98 2.97 9.85
N GLY A 250 -7.10 3.10 8.84
CA GLY A 250 -5.69 2.74 8.96
C GLY A 250 -4.83 3.79 9.68
N LEU A 251 -5.34 4.99 9.97
CA LEU A 251 -4.61 5.98 10.76
C LEU A 251 -4.60 5.59 12.25
N LYS A 252 -3.42 5.32 12.79
CA LYS A 252 -3.19 5.03 14.22
C LYS A 252 -2.46 6.15 14.96
N ASN A 253 -1.86 7.07 14.22
CA ASN A 253 -1.23 8.24 14.79
C ASN A 253 -2.28 9.30 15.18
N ALA A 254 -2.30 9.71 16.45
CA ALA A 254 -3.29 10.66 16.96
C ALA A 254 -3.29 12.01 16.21
N THR A 255 -2.11 12.50 15.82
CA THR A 255 -1.97 13.72 15.03
C THR A 255 -2.60 13.56 13.64
N ALA A 256 -2.31 12.45 12.96
CA ALA A 256 -2.90 12.15 11.65
C ALA A 256 -4.43 11.98 11.74
N VAL A 257 -4.94 11.31 12.77
CA VAL A 257 -6.38 11.15 13.00
C VAL A 257 -7.06 12.51 13.17
N ARG A 258 -6.46 13.42 13.95
CA ARG A 258 -7.00 14.77 14.14
C ARG A 258 -7.07 15.55 12.81
N TYR A 259 -6.01 15.50 12.00
CA TYR A 259 -6.01 16.20 10.71
C TYR A 259 -6.90 15.56 9.66
N HIS A 260 -7.18 14.26 9.77
CA HIS A 260 -8.21 13.62 8.96
C HIS A 260 -9.58 14.28 9.20
N VAL A 261 -9.97 14.51 10.45
CA VAL A 261 -11.26 15.16 10.78
C VAL A 261 -11.35 16.54 10.13
N ASP A 262 -10.33 17.36 10.32
CA ASP A 262 -10.29 18.71 9.76
C ASP A 262 -10.29 18.70 8.22
N ALA A 263 -9.52 17.81 7.60
CA ALA A 263 -9.44 17.68 6.15
C ALA A 263 -10.74 17.14 5.54
N LYS A 264 -11.39 16.21 6.24
CA LYS A 264 -12.68 15.65 5.84
C LYS A 264 -13.77 16.71 5.84
N GLN A 265 -13.83 17.53 6.88
CA GLN A 265 -14.77 18.65 6.95
C GLN A 265 -14.56 19.63 5.78
N ALA A 266 -13.30 20.03 5.53
CA ALA A 266 -12.99 20.92 4.41
C ALA A 266 -13.35 20.31 3.05
N TRP A 267 -13.16 18.99 2.88
CA TRP A 267 -13.55 18.27 1.67
C TRP A 267 -15.08 18.14 1.53
N ASP A 268 -15.81 18.02 2.64
CA ASP A 268 -17.28 18.03 2.65
C ASP A 268 -17.86 19.39 2.22
N ASP A 269 -17.14 20.47 2.49
CA ASP A 269 -17.56 21.84 2.12
C ASP A 269 -17.25 22.22 0.66
N ILE A 270 -16.41 21.46 -0.06
CA ILE A 270 -16.09 21.72 -1.47
C ILE A 270 -17.36 21.66 -2.33
N GLN A 271 -17.55 22.67 -3.18
CA GLN A 271 -18.56 22.67 -4.23
C GLN A 271 -17.92 22.21 -5.55
N GLY A 272 -18.44 21.15 -6.18
CA GLY A 272 -17.90 20.60 -7.43
C GLY A 272 -17.45 19.14 -7.33
N PRO A 273 -16.73 18.61 -8.35
CA PRO A 273 -16.26 17.24 -8.35
C PRO A 273 -15.28 17.02 -7.18
N LYS A 274 -15.58 15.99 -6.38
CA LYS A 274 -14.79 15.60 -5.21
C LYS A 274 -14.21 14.24 -5.49
N ASP A 275 -12.90 14.13 -5.33
CA ASP A 275 -12.19 12.86 -5.39
C ASP A 275 -11.30 12.66 -4.16
N PHE A 276 -10.77 11.45 -4.04
CA PHE A 276 -9.86 11.08 -2.97
C PHE A 276 -8.55 11.90 -2.99
N ASP A 277 -8.07 12.27 -4.17
CA ASP A 277 -6.83 13.04 -4.33
C ASP A 277 -6.99 14.48 -3.81
N THR A 278 -8.14 15.11 -4.06
CA THR A 278 -8.48 16.43 -3.51
C THR A 278 -8.55 16.38 -1.98
N TYR A 279 -9.16 15.33 -1.42
CA TYR A 279 -9.13 15.10 0.03
C TYR A 279 -7.69 14.96 0.55
N TYR A 280 -6.85 14.17 -0.12
CA TYR A 280 -5.48 13.94 0.34
C TYR A 280 -4.62 15.21 0.28
N ASN A 281 -4.78 16.05 -0.74
CA ASN A 281 -4.09 17.34 -0.82
C ASN A 281 -4.47 18.26 0.36
N LEU A 282 -5.77 18.31 0.72
CA LEU A 282 -6.22 19.04 1.91
C LEU A 282 -5.60 18.45 3.18
N PHE A 283 -5.65 17.13 3.34
CA PHE A 283 -5.07 16.43 4.47
C PHE A 283 -3.57 16.71 4.62
N SER A 284 -2.83 16.60 3.52
CA SER A 284 -1.39 16.81 3.45
C SER A 284 -1.02 18.24 3.81
N SER A 285 -1.75 19.24 3.30
CA SER A 285 -1.48 20.65 3.62
C SER A 285 -1.63 20.93 5.12
N LYS A 286 -2.65 20.36 5.77
CA LYS A 286 -2.88 20.51 7.22
C LYS A 286 -1.79 19.81 8.04
N LEU A 287 -1.37 18.62 7.60
CA LEU A 287 -0.30 17.87 8.25
C LEU A 287 1.07 18.58 8.13
N GLN A 288 1.35 19.21 7.00
CA GLN A 288 2.57 20.01 6.81
C GLN A 288 2.57 21.29 7.66
N GLN A 289 1.45 22.03 7.71
CA GLN A 289 1.31 23.20 8.57
C GLN A 289 1.65 22.85 10.02
N TYR A 290 1.20 21.70 10.50
CA TYR A 290 1.57 21.21 11.83
C TYR A 290 3.06 20.92 11.98
N ARG A 291 3.69 20.21 11.03
CA ARG A 291 5.13 19.95 11.05
C ARG A 291 5.93 21.25 11.13
N THR A 292 5.51 22.29 10.40
CA THR A 292 6.15 23.61 10.44
C THR A 292 5.93 24.36 11.75
N LEU A 293 4.76 24.22 12.39
CA LEU A 293 4.42 24.92 13.63
C LEU A 293 4.99 24.24 14.88
N MET A 294 5.17 22.92 14.86
CA MET A 294 5.66 22.12 16.01
C MET A 294 7.16 21.83 15.96
N GLY A 295 7.86 22.27 14.91
CA GLY A 295 9.31 22.08 14.79
C GLY A 295 9.74 20.61 14.68
N ASP A 296 8.83 19.71 14.28
CA ASP A 296 9.12 18.29 14.04
C ASP A 296 9.83 18.12 12.68
N GLY A 297 10.91 18.88 12.52
CA GLY A 297 11.89 18.74 11.46
C GLY A 297 12.86 17.62 11.85
N THR A 298 12.39 16.38 11.88
CA THR A 298 13.29 15.22 11.83
C THR A 298 13.89 15.09 10.43
N HIS A 299 14.65 16.10 10.01
CA HIS A 299 15.65 15.99 8.95
C HIS A 299 16.91 15.34 9.53
N THR A 300 16.84 14.04 9.79
CA THR A 300 18.03 13.17 9.87
C THR A 300 18.59 12.83 8.49
N ASP A 301 18.42 13.73 7.51
CA ASP A 301 19.10 13.67 6.22
C ASP A 301 19.80 15.00 5.89
N SER A 302 20.23 15.72 6.94
CA SER A 302 21.32 16.67 6.80
C SER A 302 22.62 15.86 6.76
N ARG A 303 22.95 15.33 5.57
CA ARG A 303 24.35 15.17 5.19
C ARG A 303 25.00 16.51 5.52
N ARG A 304 25.97 16.49 6.43
CA ARG A 304 26.83 17.62 6.76
C ARG A 304 27.37 18.20 5.45
N ILE A 305 26.70 19.24 4.94
CA ILE A 305 27.30 20.16 3.99
C ILE A 305 28.33 20.90 4.85
N ASN A 306 29.58 20.48 4.71
CA ASN A 306 30.67 21.17 5.37
C ASN A 306 30.59 22.64 4.98
N ASN A 307 30.46 23.43 6.03
CA ASN A 307 30.75 24.83 6.14
C ASN A 307 31.68 25.31 5.03
N VAL A 308 31.19 26.23 4.21
CA VAL A 308 32.02 27.02 3.30
C VAL A 308 32.84 27.97 4.17
N ASP A 309 33.97 27.47 4.68
CA ASP A 309 34.99 28.34 5.25
C ASP A 309 35.70 29.05 4.11
N THR A 310 35.26 30.30 3.93
CA THR A 310 35.90 31.31 3.11
C THR A 310 37.20 31.70 3.80
N GLY A 311 38.33 31.11 3.41
CA GLY A 311 39.63 31.38 4.05
C GLY A 311 40.81 30.81 3.28
N GLY A 312 41.41 31.62 2.40
CA GLY A 312 42.41 31.18 1.43
C GLY A 312 43.79 30.75 1.95
N ARG A 313 44.65 30.42 0.95
CA ARG A 313 46.11 30.13 0.98
C ARG A 313 46.41 28.67 1.33
N GLY A 314 47.02 27.82 0.50
CA GLY A 314 47.87 27.98 -0.66
C GLY A 314 49.02 26.96 -0.55
N ARG A 315 49.47 26.39 -1.69
CA ARG A 315 50.65 25.50 -1.88
C ARG A 315 50.43 24.06 -1.35
N GLY A 316 50.65 22.97 -2.08
CA GLY A 316 51.50 22.69 -3.24
C GLY A 316 52.42 21.50 -2.91
N ARG A 317 52.58 20.54 -3.84
CA ARG A 317 53.48 19.34 -3.83
C ARG A 317 52.97 18.19 -2.94
N GLY A 318 52.98 16.91 -3.31
CA GLY A 318 53.76 16.15 -4.30
C GLY A 318 54.31 14.88 -3.62
N GLY A 319 54.30 13.73 -4.31
CA GLY A 319 54.90 12.45 -3.85
C GLY A 319 53.84 11.43 -3.39
N ARG A 320 53.60 10.26 -4.02
CA ARG A 320 54.46 9.22 -4.62
C ARG A 320 55.29 8.44 -3.58
N PHE A 321 54.84 7.19 -3.32
CA PHE A 321 55.54 6.01 -2.79
C PHE A 321 55.65 5.72 -1.26
N GLY A 322 55.56 4.41 -0.95
CA GLY A 322 55.89 3.72 0.31
C GLY A 322 54.68 2.91 0.81
N ARG A 323 54.49 1.60 0.59
CA ARG A 323 55.33 0.39 0.73
C ARG A 323 56.01 0.25 2.11
N GLY A 324 55.65 -0.82 2.80
CA GLY A 324 56.19 -1.27 4.10
C GLY A 324 55.17 -1.01 5.21
N GLY A 325 54.68 -1.98 5.98
CA GLY A 325 55.25 -3.26 6.40
C GLY A 325 55.02 -3.35 7.91
N GLY A 326 54.72 -4.53 8.44
CA GLY A 326 54.78 -4.76 9.89
C GLY A 326 53.57 -5.48 10.48
N ARG A 327 53.65 -6.81 10.47
CA ARG A 327 53.05 -7.67 11.50
C ARG A 327 53.77 -7.40 12.82
N GLY A 328 53.05 -7.36 13.95
CA GLY A 328 53.69 -7.38 15.26
C GLY A 328 52.81 -6.98 16.44
N CYS A 329 52.25 -7.98 17.10
CA CYS A 329 52.09 -8.17 18.56
C CYS A 329 52.19 -6.96 19.51
N CYS A 330 51.21 -6.86 20.42
CA CYS A 330 51.33 -6.73 21.91
C CYS A 330 50.06 -6.06 22.49
N ARG A 331 49.23 -6.77 23.26
CA ARG A 331 49.22 -6.77 24.74
C ARG A 331 49.14 -5.38 25.40
N GLY A 332 48.00 -5.11 26.03
CA GLY A 332 47.98 -4.59 27.40
C GLY A 332 47.21 -3.29 27.67
N ARG A 333 46.52 -3.32 28.83
CA ARG A 333 46.11 -2.19 29.69
C ARG A 333 44.94 -1.38 29.14
N GLY A 334 43.73 -1.51 29.68
CA GLY A 334 43.44 -1.23 31.09
C GLY A 334 43.62 0.26 31.36
N ARG A 335 42.52 1.03 31.30
CA ARG A 335 42.38 2.35 31.93
C ARG A 335 40.90 2.71 31.97
N GLY A 336 40.32 2.56 33.16
CA GLY A 336 39.07 3.21 33.50
C GLY A 336 39.20 4.72 33.44
N ARG A 337 38.09 5.38 33.16
CA ARG A 337 37.85 6.78 33.54
C ARG A 337 36.39 6.88 33.96
N GLY A 338 36.17 6.87 35.27
CA GLY A 338 34.99 7.51 35.85
C GLY A 338 35.16 9.03 35.80
N SER A 339 34.06 9.74 35.58
CA SER A 339 33.81 11.16 35.87
C SER A 339 32.50 11.55 35.15
N TYR A 340 31.48 12.21 35.70
CA TYR A 340 31.42 13.19 36.78
C TYR A 340 30.04 13.15 37.48
N HIS A 341 30.06 13.14 38.81
CA HIS A 341 29.03 13.78 39.62
C HIS A 341 29.18 15.30 39.46
N ASN A 342 28.10 16.01 39.14
CA ASN A 342 28.04 17.47 39.30
C ASN A 342 26.90 17.83 40.24
N ASN A 343 27.30 18.27 41.43
CA ASN A 343 26.49 19.04 42.37
C ASN A 343 25.93 20.28 41.66
N ASN A 344 24.65 20.58 41.90
CA ASN A 344 24.25 21.98 41.99
C ASN A 344 23.39 22.19 43.22
N LEU A 345 24.02 22.79 44.24
CA LEU A 345 23.36 23.44 45.36
C LEU A 345 22.55 24.63 44.82
N TYR A 346 21.26 24.44 44.61
CA TYR A 346 20.28 25.47 44.88
C TYR A 346 19.21 24.86 45.77
N HIS A 347 19.11 25.45 46.96
CA HIS A 347 18.07 25.31 47.96
C HIS A 347 16.71 24.97 47.30
N ASN A 348 16.28 23.70 47.32
CA ASN A 348 14.92 23.36 46.94
C ASN A 348 14.02 23.83 48.09
N PRO A 349 13.14 24.81 47.90
CA PRO A 349 12.22 25.22 48.96
C PRO A 349 11.40 24.00 49.39
N PRO A 350 11.19 23.79 50.71
CA PRO A 350 10.26 22.77 51.18
C PRO A 350 8.92 23.06 50.53
N GLY A 351 8.39 22.09 49.79
CA GLY A 351 7.16 22.26 49.03
C GLY A 351 6.00 22.69 49.93
N LEU A 352 4.95 23.26 49.33
CA LEU A 352 3.77 23.68 50.06
C LEU A 352 3.12 22.47 50.77
N PRO A 353 2.89 22.52 52.10
CA PRO A 353 2.19 21.44 52.80
C PRO A 353 0.73 21.35 52.31
N ASN A 354 0.22 20.13 52.13
CA ASN A 354 -1.14 19.85 51.65
C ASN A 354 -1.48 20.43 50.27
N PHE A 355 -0.51 20.48 49.36
CA PHE A 355 -0.73 20.96 48.00
C PHE A 355 -1.41 19.92 47.10
N THR A 356 -2.54 20.30 46.49
CA THR A 356 -3.17 19.55 45.39
C THR A 356 -2.97 20.31 44.09
N ALA A 357 -2.47 19.62 43.06
CA ALA A 357 -2.23 20.23 41.76
C ALA A 357 -3.55 20.43 41.01
N GLU A 358 -3.81 21.67 40.61
CA GLU A 358 -5.00 22.07 39.86
C GLU A 358 -4.59 22.74 38.54
N ALA A 359 -5.46 22.64 37.54
CA ALA A 359 -5.27 23.21 36.21
C ALA A 359 -5.53 24.72 36.17
N ARG A 360 -4.76 25.49 36.95
CA ARG A 360 -4.90 26.96 37.04
C ARG A 360 -3.56 27.70 37.04
N ASN A 361 -3.60 28.97 36.68
CA ASN A 361 -2.48 29.89 36.84
C ASN A 361 -2.34 30.28 38.31
N TYR A 362 -1.33 29.72 38.97
CA TYR A 362 -0.99 30.09 40.34
C TYR A 362 -0.32 31.47 40.37
N PRO A 363 -0.61 32.29 41.39
CA PRO A 363 0.16 33.51 41.67
C PRO A 363 1.67 33.23 41.72
N GLN A 364 2.47 34.17 41.21
CA GLN A 364 3.92 33.96 41.03
C GLN A 364 4.63 33.64 42.35
N ASP A 365 4.20 34.25 43.45
CA ASP A 365 4.73 34.02 44.81
C ASP A 365 4.41 32.60 45.31
N MET A 366 3.20 32.09 45.05
CA MET A 366 2.81 30.72 45.38
C MET A 366 3.54 29.71 44.50
N PHE A 367 3.61 29.95 43.19
CA PHE A 367 4.34 29.08 42.27
C PHE A 367 5.83 29.01 42.62
N ASN A 368 6.45 30.12 43.01
CA ASN A 368 7.85 30.15 43.42
C ASN A 368 8.12 29.29 44.68
N LYS A 369 7.16 29.22 45.62
CA LYS A 369 7.23 28.39 46.83
C LYS A 369 6.97 26.89 46.60
N MET A 370 6.47 26.49 45.43
CA MET A 370 6.26 25.08 45.10
C MET A 370 7.58 24.33 44.89
N SER A 371 7.61 23.07 45.34
CA SER A 371 8.72 22.16 45.03
C SER A 371 8.76 21.83 43.53
N LYS A 372 9.90 21.32 43.05
CA LYS A 372 10.03 20.88 41.65
C LYS A 372 8.97 19.84 41.25
N MET A 373 8.65 18.91 42.16
CA MET A 373 7.60 17.92 41.94
C MET A 373 6.21 18.54 41.88
N GLN A 374 5.90 19.51 42.74
CA GLN A 374 4.61 20.21 42.73
C GLN A 374 4.42 21.03 41.45
N LYS A 375 5.48 21.71 40.98
CA LYS A 375 5.46 22.43 39.69
C LYS A 375 5.20 21.49 38.51
N ALA A 376 5.83 20.31 38.51
CA ALA A 376 5.60 19.29 37.50
C ALA A 376 4.16 18.76 37.55
N ALA A 377 3.62 18.51 38.75
CA ALA A 377 2.23 18.07 38.93
C ALA A 377 1.21 19.12 38.44
N VAL A 378 1.47 20.41 38.65
CA VAL A 378 0.64 21.51 38.09
C VAL A 378 0.70 21.51 36.57
N GLN A 379 1.88 21.34 35.99
CA GLN A 379 2.03 21.32 34.54
C GLN A 379 1.29 20.12 33.93
N GLN A 380 1.36 18.95 34.56
CA GLN A 380 0.61 17.77 34.16
C GLN A 380 -0.90 18.00 34.25
N ALA A 381 -1.39 18.50 35.39
CA ALA A 381 -2.82 18.80 35.58
C ALA A 381 -3.37 19.78 34.51
N LYS A 382 -2.56 20.75 34.10
CA LYS A 382 -2.92 21.69 33.02
C LYS A 382 -2.97 21.02 31.65
N LEU A 383 -1.99 20.18 31.32
CA LEU A 383 -1.98 19.41 30.08
C LEU A 383 -3.21 18.48 30.00
N ASP A 384 -3.54 17.81 31.10
CA ASP A 384 -4.70 16.93 31.20
C ASP A 384 -6.03 17.69 31.01
N ASN A 385 -6.07 18.98 31.35
CA ASN A 385 -7.22 19.87 31.15
C ASN A 385 -7.12 20.71 29.84
N GLY A 386 -6.28 20.30 28.89
CA GLY A 386 -6.25 20.87 27.54
C GLY A 386 -5.49 22.20 27.39
N TRP A 387 -4.69 22.60 28.38
CA TRP A 387 -3.79 23.75 28.23
C TRP A 387 -2.65 23.40 27.28
N LYS A 388 -2.28 24.32 26.38
CA LYS A 388 -1.39 24.02 25.24
C LYS A 388 0.09 23.85 25.60
N ASP A 389 0.52 24.46 26.71
CA ASP A 389 1.92 24.53 27.15
C ASP A 389 2.04 24.62 28.69
N GLY A 390 0.95 24.36 29.42
CA GLY A 390 0.86 24.57 30.86
C GLY A 390 0.80 26.05 31.29
N ARG A 391 0.63 27.00 30.37
CA ARG A 391 0.50 28.45 30.64
C ARG A 391 -0.62 29.14 29.85
N THR A 392 -1.00 28.58 28.71
CA THR A 392 -1.98 29.09 27.77
C THR A 392 -3.26 28.26 27.88
N PRO A 393 -4.41 28.87 28.19
CA PRO A 393 -5.69 28.14 28.25
C PRO A 393 -6.06 27.59 26.86
N PRO A 394 -7.00 26.62 26.80
CA PRO A 394 -7.54 26.12 25.53
C PRO A 394 -8.13 27.23 24.65
N ASP A 395 -8.24 26.99 23.34
CA ASP A 395 -8.78 27.99 22.42
C ASP A 395 -10.20 28.40 22.79
N GLY A 396 -10.39 29.73 22.84
CA GLY A 396 -11.63 30.37 23.25
C GLY A 396 -12.00 30.18 24.72
N PHE A 397 -11.02 29.81 25.57
CA PHE A 397 -11.09 30.01 27.02
C PHE A 397 -10.20 31.21 27.41
N THR A 398 -10.62 31.95 28.42
CA THR A 398 -9.88 33.04 29.07
C THR A 398 -9.60 32.67 30.52
N VAL A 399 -8.53 33.21 31.12
CA VAL A 399 -8.21 32.94 32.52
C VAL A 399 -9.03 33.87 33.43
N ASN A 400 -9.73 33.32 34.43
CA ASN A 400 -10.47 34.10 35.43
C ASN A 400 -9.53 34.65 36.53
N GLY A 401 -10.06 35.46 37.46
CA GLY A 401 -9.29 36.04 38.56
C GLY A 401 -8.60 35.02 39.47
N ASP A 402 -9.13 33.80 39.55
CA ASP A 402 -8.59 32.70 40.37
C ASP A 402 -7.58 31.81 39.61
N GLY A 403 -7.34 32.11 38.33
CA GLY A 403 -6.38 31.42 37.48
C GLY A 403 -6.95 30.27 36.64
N TYR A 404 -8.24 29.95 36.72
CA TYR A 404 -8.86 28.87 35.95
C TYR A 404 -9.21 29.30 34.52
N ALA A 405 -9.14 28.37 33.58
CA ALA A 405 -9.65 28.57 32.24
C ALA A 405 -11.19 28.54 32.25
N ILE A 406 -11.81 29.66 31.88
CA ILE A 406 -13.26 29.79 31.72
C ILE A 406 -13.60 30.06 30.24
N PRO A 407 -14.75 29.60 29.71
CA PRO A 407 -15.13 29.89 28.34
C PRO A 407 -15.18 31.40 28.07
N SER A 408 -14.59 31.83 26.96
CA SER A 408 -14.65 33.22 26.52
C SER A 408 -16.08 33.62 26.18
N ARG A 409 -16.40 34.92 26.30
CA ARG A 409 -17.71 35.46 25.92
C ARG A 409 -18.10 35.12 24.48
N GLN A 410 -17.12 34.98 23.58
CA GLN A 410 -17.35 34.62 22.18
C GLN A 410 -17.80 33.16 22.04
N ILE A 411 -17.15 32.22 22.73
CA ILE A 411 -17.60 30.81 22.75
C ILE A 411 -18.97 30.68 23.41
N VAL A 412 -19.21 31.39 24.52
CA VAL A 412 -20.53 31.37 25.19
C VAL A 412 -21.62 31.90 24.26
N ALA A 413 -21.37 33.00 23.53
CA ALA A 413 -22.32 33.54 22.56
C ALA A 413 -22.52 32.61 21.34
N ALA A 414 -21.47 31.96 20.86
CA ALA A 414 -21.55 31.00 19.75
C ALA A 414 -22.37 29.75 20.13
N ILE A 415 -22.19 29.22 21.34
CA ILE A 415 -22.97 28.09 21.85
C ILE A 415 -24.44 28.51 22.09
N GLN A 416 -24.69 29.69 22.65
CA GLN A 416 -26.06 30.20 22.86
C GLN A 416 -26.82 30.40 21.54
N THR A 417 -26.13 30.85 20.49
CA THR A 417 -26.72 31.01 19.15
C THR A 417 -26.95 29.67 18.44
N GLN A 418 -26.02 28.72 18.56
CA GLN A 418 -26.20 27.37 17.99
C GLN A 418 -27.30 26.54 18.68
N LEU A 419 -27.41 26.63 20.00
CA LEU A 419 -28.38 25.85 20.76
C LEU A 419 -29.76 26.50 20.83
N ASN A 420 -29.94 27.69 20.23
CA ASN A 420 -31.19 28.47 20.31
C ASN A 420 -31.65 28.70 21.77
N ILE A 421 -30.71 28.68 22.72
CA ILE A 421 -30.98 28.89 24.14
C ILE A 421 -31.11 30.40 24.34
N ARG A 422 -32.32 30.90 24.13
CA ARG A 422 -32.71 32.21 24.61
C ARG A 422 -32.70 32.17 26.13
N GLN A 423 -31.65 32.74 26.71
CA GLN A 423 -31.49 33.11 28.12
C GLN A 423 -31.59 31.95 29.12
N PHE A 424 -30.47 31.60 29.76
CA PHE A 424 -30.55 31.44 31.22
C PHE A 424 -30.86 32.81 31.77
N GLN A 425 -32.15 33.03 31.97
CA GLN A 425 -32.66 34.15 32.73
C GLN A 425 -32.01 34.05 34.11
N GLN A 426 -31.07 34.95 34.39
CA GLN A 426 -30.91 35.38 35.78
C GLN A 426 -32.27 35.89 36.21
N VAL A 427 -32.79 35.33 37.30
CA VAL A 427 -34.00 35.77 37.96
C VAL A 427 -33.97 37.30 38.10
N GLN A 428 -34.86 37.99 37.38
CA GLN A 428 -35.33 39.31 37.77
C GLN A 428 -36.83 39.43 37.54
N THR A 429 -37.49 39.90 38.59
CA THR A 429 -38.88 40.33 38.75
C THR A 429 -39.22 41.55 37.85
N PRO A 430 -40.49 41.98 37.76
CA PRO A 430 -41.23 42.10 36.51
C PRO A 430 -41.26 43.52 35.92
N GLY A 431 -41.51 43.62 34.61
CA GLY A 431 -41.92 44.89 34.00
C GLY A 431 -42.03 44.87 32.47
N ALA A 432 -43.27 44.92 31.99
CA ALA A 432 -43.73 45.53 30.73
C ALA A 432 -43.41 44.84 29.38
N GLY A 433 -44.51 44.42 28.72
CA GLY A 433 -44.86 44.89 27.37
C GLY A 433 -44.31 44.12 26.17
N THR A 434 -45.10 43.18 25.66
CA THR A 434 -44.99 42.58 24.32
C THR A 434 -45.16 43.62 23.20
N PRO A 435 -44.57 43.40 22.01
CA PRO A 435 -45.43 43.11 20.86
C PRO A 435 -44.94 41.95 19.97
N LEU A 436 -45.91 41.31 19.30
CA LEU A 436 -45.78 40.14 18.40
C LEU A 436 -45.07 40.49 17.07
N PRO A 437 -44.28 39.57 16.48
CA PRO A 437 -43.72 39.74 15.15
C PRO A 437 -44.70 39.37 14.02
N PRO A 438 -44.59 39.99 12.83
CA PRO A 438 -45.47 39.75 11.68
C PRO A 438 -45.16 38.43 10.93
N PRO A 439 -46.14 37.91 10.15
CA PRO A 439 -46.02 36.64 9.44
C PRO A 439 -45.10 36.69 8.20
N PRO A 440 -44.55 35.54 7.77
CA PRO A 440 -43.55 35.46 6.69
C PRO A 440 -44.16 35.49 5.27
N PRO A 441 -43.41 35.98 4.25
CA PRO A 441 -43.84 36.02 2.85
C PRO A 441 -43.72 34.66 2.11
N PRO A 442 -44.49 34.46 1.02
CA PRO A 442 -44.52 33.21 0.24
C PRO A 442 -43.29 33.01 -0.66
N PRO A 443 -42.96 31.75 -1.05
CA PRO A 443 -41.74 31.41 -1.76
C PRO A 443 -41.77 31.77 -3.27
N PRO A 444 -40.63 32.16 -3.88
CA PRO A 444 -40.53 32.45 -5.31
C PRO A 444 -40.41 31.18 -6.18
N ALA A 445 -40.92 31.30 -7.42
CA ALA A 445 -41.01 30.24 -8.42
C ALA A 445 -39.64 29.80 -8.99
N ALA A 446 -39.56 28.53 -9.37
CA ALA A 446 -38.37 27.87 -9.92
C ALA A 446 -38.00 28.36 -11.34
N PRO A 447 -36.70 28.55 -11.66
CA PRO A 447 -36.26 28.84 -13.02
C PRO A 447 -35.98 27.57 -13.85
N ALA A 448 -36.16 27.71 -15.17
CA ALA A 448 -36.00 26.69 -16.22
C ALA A 448 -34.53 26.26 -16.46
N PRO A 449 -34.28 25.08 -17.08
CA PRO A 449 -32.94 24.50 -17.20
C PRO A 449 -32.08 25.16 -18.30
N ALA A 450 -30.78 25.32 -18.03
CA ALA A 450 -29.78 25.84 -18.96
C ALA A 450 -29.13 24.73 -19.84
N PRO A 451 -28.67 25.06 -21.06
CA PRO A 451 -28.04 24.12 -22.01
C PRO A 451 -26.60 23.71 -21.64
N PRO A 452 -26.05 22.62 -22.22
CA PRO A 452 -24.77 22.04 -21.82
C PRO A 452 -23.56 22.83 -22.35
N ILE A 453 -22.51 22.95 -21.51
CA ILE A 453 -21.23 23.59 -21.83
C ILE A 453 -20.16 22.52 -22.11
N PRO A 454 -19.25 22.69 -23.10
CA PRO A 454 -18.21 21.72 -23.47
C PRO A 454 -17.14 21.52 -22.39
N GLY A 455 -16.66 20.29 -22.24
CA GLY A 455 -15.68 19.89 -21.23
C GLY A 455 -14.30 20.51 -21.43
N THR A 456 -13.80 21.18 -20.40
CA THR A 456 -12.40 21.60 -20.26
C THR A 456 -11.57 20.48 -19.62
N ILE A 457 -10.48 20.11 -20.28
CA ILE A 457 -9.45 19.19 -19.78
C ILE A 457 -8.70 19.87 -18.64
N THR A 458 -8.81 19.35 -17.42
CA THR A 458 -8.01 19.77 -16.25
C THR A 458 -6.88 18.78 -16.01
N THR A 459 -5.63 19.27 -16.08
CA THR A 459 -4.42 18.52 -15.73
C THR A 459 -4.28 18.37 -14.21
N ASN A 460 -4.16 17.14 -13.72
CA ASN A 460 -4.07 16.79 -12.29
C ASN A 460 -2.62 16.93 -11.76
N ASN A 461 -2.42 17.85 -10.80
CA ASN A 461 -1.15 18.04 -10.07
C ASN A 461 -1.37 17.82 -8.57
N ALA A 462 -1.30 16.59 -8.08
CA ALA A 462 -1.29 16.28 -6.64
C ALA A 462 0.16 16.17 -6.12
N GLY A 463 0.43 16.65 -4.89
CA GLY A 463 1.76 16.53 -4.25
C GLY A 463 2.72 17.72 -4.35
N GLN A 464 2.31 18.85 -4.97
CA GLN A 464 3.19 20.04 -5.11
C GLN A 464 3.73 20.59 -3.78
N ALA A 465 3.05 20.35 -2.67
CA ALA A 465 3.45 20.84 -1.36
C ALA A 465 4.74 20.19 -0.82
N PHE A 466 5.26 19.11 -1.44
CA PHE A 466 6.51 18.44 -1.04
C PHE A 466 7.69 18.67 -2.00
N GLY A 467 7.56 19.61 -2.95
CA GLY A 467 8.67 19.96 -3.84
C GLY A 467 8.92 18.99 -4.99
N SER A 468 7.97 18.11 -5.32
CA SER A 468 8.00 17.29 -6.53
C SER A 468 6.82 17.64 -7.46
N SER A 469 7.14 18.04 -8.70
CA SER A 469 6.16 18.23 -9.77
C SER A 469 6.25 17.05 -10.73
N ALA A 470 5.21 16.23 -10.79
CA ALA A 470 5.02 15.26 -11.88
C ALA A 470 3.59 15.42 -12.40
N SER A 471 3.47 15.71 -13.69
CA SER A 471 2.21 15.79 -14.42
C SER A 471 1.92 14.43 -15.05
N ARG A 472 0.74 13.86 -14.79
CA ARG A 472 0.28 12.64 -15.49
C ARG A 472 -0.66 13.02 -16.62
N GLY A 473 -0.24 12.75 -17.87
CA GLY A 473 -1.09 12.89 -19.05
C GLY A 473 -2.00 11.68 -19.24
N GLY A 474 -3.31 11.92 -19.32
CA GLY A 474 -4.30 10.94 -19.76
C GLY A 474 -4.45 10.96 -21.29
N ASN A 475 -4.35 9.77 -21.88
CA ASN A 475 -4.67 9.35 -23.25
C ASN A 475 -4.28 10.23 -24.45
N GLY A 476 -3.34 9.68 -25.24
CA GLY A 476 -3.63 9.31 -26.61
C GLY A 476 -3.67 10.40 -27.66
N ASP A 477 -2.60 11.19 -27.80
CA ASP A 477 -2.09 11.51 -29.13
C ASP A 477 -0.63 11.98 -29.09
N ALA A 478 0.09 11.68 -30.17
CA ALA A 478 1.53 11.88 -30.27
C ALA A 478 1.90 13.38 -30.33
N SER A 479 2.36 13.93 -29.21
CA SER A 479 3.15 15.16 -29.21
C SER A 479 4.28 15.05 -28.18
N SER A 480 5.51 15.27 -28.66
CA SER A 480 6.75 15.08 -27.91
C SER A 480 6.79 15.95 -26.65
N VAL A 481 6.80 15.31 -25.47
CA VAL A 481 6.98 15.97 -24.19
C VAL A 481 8.47 16.16 -23.91
N ILE A 482 8.89 17.40 -23.66
CA ILE A 482 10.22 17.74 -23.17
C ILE A 482 10.14 17.77 -21.64
N SER A 483 10.85 16.86 -20.97
CA SER A 483 10.87 16.75 -19.51
C SER A 483 12.21 17.23 -18.95
N THR A 484 12.17 18.09 -17.94
CA THR A 484 13.38 18.66 -17.32
C THR A 484 13.70 17.97 -16.00
N VAL A 485 14.84 17.28 -15.92
CA VAL A 485 15.34 16.65 -14.69
C VAL A 485 16.68 17.29 -14.32
N ASN A 486 16.79 17.83 -13.11
CA ASN A 486 17.99 18.54 -12.61
C ASN A 486 18.48 19.66 -13.54
N GLY A 487 17.55 20.41 -14.15
CA GLY A 487 17.86 21.52 -15.06
C GLY A 487 18.31 21.11 -16.47
N ARG A 488 18.28 19.82 -16.82
CA ARG A 488 18.56 19.33 -18.17
C ARG A 488 17.28 18.81 -18.82
N SER A 489 17.07 19.20 -20.08
CA SER A 489 15.89 18.84 -20.88
C SER A 489 16.14 17.51 -21.59
N TYR A 490 15.20 16.57 -21.48
CA TYR A 490 15.23 15.26 -22.13
C TYR A 490 14.02 15.11 -23.06
N GLN A 491 14.26 14.57 -24.24
CA GLN A 491 13.25 14.30 -25.25
C GLN A 491 13.10 12.77 -25.38
N GLY A 492 12.03 12.22 -24.83
CA GLY A 492 11.78 10.77 -24.75
C GLY A 492 11.13 10.33 -23.43
N HIS A 493 10.81 9.04 -23.29
CA HIS A 493 10.20 8.50 -22.08
C HIS A 493 11.20 8.50 -20.91
N VAL A 494 10.83 9.16 -19.81
CA VAL A 494 11.65 9.26 -18.60
C VAL A 494 11.01 8.42 -17.49
N TYR A 495 11.81 7.58 -16.82
CA TYR A 495 11.36 6.65 -15.78
C TYR A 495 12.09 6.93 -14.46
N ASP A 496 11.42 6.67 -13.32
CA ASP A 496 12.04 6.74 -12.00
C ASP A 496 12.88 5.50 -11.69
N ALA A 497 13.61 5.53 -10.56
CA ALA A 497 14.46 4.43 -10.11
C ALA A 497 13.69 3.13 -9.80
N ASN A 498 12.36 3.18 -9.76
CA ASN A 498 11.47 2.04 -9.56
C ASN A 498 10.79 1.60 -10.88
N GLY A 499 11.16 2.20 -12.02
CA GLY A 499 10.61 1.88 -13.34
C GLY A 499 9.26 2.51 -13.64
N ASN A 500 8.77 3.45 -12.82
CA ASN A 500 7.53 4.16 -13.11
C ASN A 500 7.78 5.28 -14.11
N ARG A 501 6.91 5.39 -15.13
CA ARG A 501 6.99 6.46 -16.12
C ARG A 501 6.64 7.80 -15.49
N ILE A 502 7.57 8.75 -15.55
CA ILE A 502 7.43 10.11 -15.00
C ILE A 502 6.84 11.06 -16.06
N SER A 503 7.03 10.79 -17.36
CA SER A 503 6.43 11.51 -18.49
C SER A 503 6.28 10.66 -19.74
#